data_AF-A0A2V6U8B8-F1
#
_entry.id   AF-A0A2V6U8B8-F1
#
_cell.length_a   1.000
_cell.length_b   1.000
_cell.length_c   1.000
_cell.angle_alpha   90.00
_cell.angle_beta   90.00
_cell.angle_gamma   90.00
#
_symmetry.space_group_name_H-M   'P 1'
#
loop_
_entity.id
_entity.type
_entity.pdbx_description
1 polymer ?
#
loop_
_entity_poly.entity_id
_entity_poly.type
_entity_poly.pdbx_seq_one_letter_code
_entity_poly.pdbx_strand_id
1 'polypeptide(L)'
;MRAAAVTLLLLVVSGAAAAAGPTDIARVDEFIDAPRALFGRTRAELERTLGTPTDVRPGAGAVRLSWPGLDIAVSRSSRVAAVVLRAAGRPLPHGLDVGTPRARVEAVLGEAQDATDERYAYVDADGFPNSVEFFFRAGRVTRIEWRFWAD
;
A
#
# COMPACT_ATOMS: atom_id res chain seq x y z
N MET A 1 42.29 46.61 -21.14
CA MET A 1 40.86 46.80 -20.84
C MET A 1 40.21 45.43 -20.71
N ARG A 2 39.75 45.14 -19.50
CA ARG A 2 38.79 44.13 -18.99
C ARG A 2 38.48 42.89 -19.83
N ALA A 3 38.94 41.76 -19.29
CA ALA A 3 38.46 40.41 -19.54
C ALA A 3 36.96 40.26 -19.21
N ALA A 4 36.24 39.47 -20.01
CA ALA A 4 34.93 38.95 -19.67
C ALA A 4 35.01 37.42 -19.63
N ALA A 5 35.24 36.89 -18.43
CA ALA A 5 35.07 35.48 -18.14
C ALA A 5 33.57 35.20 -17.99
N VAL A 6 33.02 34.33 -18.83
CA VAL A 6 31.65 33.84 -18.71
C VAL A 6 31.69 32.61 -17.80
N THR A 7 31.25 32.79 -16.55
CA THR A 7 31.12 31.71 -15.57
C THR A 7 29.88 30.88 -15.89
N LEU A 8 30.08 29.64 -16.33
CA LEU A 8 29.03 28.65 -16.53
C LEU A 8 28.60 28.11 -15.15
N LEU A 9 27.43 28.54 -14.68
CA LEU A 9 26.83 28.09 -13.43
C LEU A 9 26.20 26.70 -13.63
N LEU A 10 26.91 25.64 -13.24
CA LEU A 10 26.37 24.28 -13.20
C LEU A 10 25.38 24.17 -12.02
N LEU A 11 24.09 24.17 -12.34
CA LEU A 11 23.01 23.82 -11.41
C LEU A 11 23.12 22.34 -11.02
N VAL A 12 23.84 22.07 -9.93
CA VAL A 12 23.81 20.78 -9.25
C VAL A 12 22.47 20.70 -8.49
N VAL A 13 21.46 20.09 -9.11
CA VAL A 13 20.27 19.63 -8.38
C VAL A 13 20.68 18.38 -7.60
N SER A 14 21.26 18.59 -6.42
CA SER A 14 21.45 17.51 -5.45
C SER A 14 20.07 17.09 -4.94
N GLY A 15 19.46 16.11 -5.61
CA GLY A 15 18.34 15.37 -5.06
C GLY A 15 18.84 14.56 -3.86
N ALA A 16 18.94 15.20 -2.70
CA ALA A 16 19.16 14.50 -1.45
C ALA A 16 17.96 13.57 -1.25
N ALA A 17 18.16 12.29 -1.51
CA ALA A 17 17.29 11.25 -0.98
C ALA A 17 17.35 11.41 0.54
N ALA A 18 16.38 12.12 1.12
CA ALA A 18 16.22 12.15 2.55
C ALA A 18 16.07 10.69 2.99
N ALA A 19 17.00 10.21 3.82
CA ALA A 19 16.87 8.91 4.44
C ALA A 19 15.50 8.87 5.13
N ALA A 20 14.75 7.79 4.93
CA ALA A 20 13.46 7.63 5.57
C ALA A 20 13.62 7.80 7.09
N GLY A 21 12.70 8.55 7.71
CA GLY A 21 12.66 8.64 9.16
C GLY A 21 12.17 7.32 9.77
N PRO A 22 12.23 7.16 11.11
CA PRO A 22 11.64 6.01 11.78
C PRO A 22 10.18 5.77 11.35
N THR A 23 9.72 4.53 11.43
CA THR A 23 8.34 4.15 11.10
C THR A 23 7.34 5.03 11.86
N ASP A 24 6.41 5.65 11.14
CA ASP A 24 5.29 6.39 11.73
C ASP A 24 4.16 5.40 12.02
N ILE A 25 4.15 4.85 13.24
CA ILE A 25 3.23 3.80 13.68
C ILE A 25 1.77 4.20 13.46
N ALA A 26 1.40 5.43 13.83
CA ALA A 26 0.01 5.88 13.72
C ALA A 26 -0.48 5.89 12.27
N ARG A 27 0.38 6.29 11.32
CA ARG A 27 0.05 6.26 9.89
C ARG A 27 0.04 4.84 9.32
N VAL A 28 0.92 3.97 9.80
CA VAL A 28 0.90 2.55 9.42
C VAL A 28 -0.41 1.91 9.85
N ASP A 29 -0.84 2.12 11.09
CA ASP A 29 -2.09 1.55 11.62
C ASP A 29 -3.31 2.07 10.86
N GLU A 30 -3.38 3.39 10.62
CA GLU A 30 -4.43 4.00 9.80
C GLU A 30 -4.47 3.38 8.39
N PHE A 31 -3.30 3.15 7.79
CA PHE A 31 -3.20 2.58 6.45
C PHE A 31 -3.54 1.08 6.42
N ILE A 32 -3.22 0.33 7.47
CA ILE A 32 -3.58 -1.08 7.63
C ILE A 32 -5.11 -1.21 7.72
N ASP A 33 -5.79 -0.36 8.49
CA ASP A 33 -7.23 -0.41 8.69
C ASP A 33 -8.05 0.06 7.48
N ALA A 34 -7.45 0.89 6.61
CA ALA A 34 -8.12 1.57 5.51
C ALA A 34 -9.00 0.65 4.62
N PRO A 35 -8.57 -0.53 4.15
CA PRO A 35 -9.41 -1.35 3.26
C PRO A 35 -10.69 -1.83 3.94
N ARG A 36 -10.61 -2.19 5.22
CA ARG A 36 -11.78 -2.65 5.99
C ARG A 36 -12.76 -1.50 6.25
N ALA A 37 -12.26 -0.28 6.42
CA ALA A 37 -13.09 0.92 6.50
C ALA A 37 -13.71 1.29 5.15
N LEU A 38 -12.96 1.15 4.05
CA LEU A 38 -13.40 1.55 2.71
C LEU A 38 -14.36 0.57 2.05
N PHE A 39 -14.10 -0.74 2.18
CA PHE A 39 -14.84 -1.76 1.44
C PHE A 39 -15.83 -2.53 2.32
N GLY A 40 -15.51 -2.69 3.60
CA GLY A 40 -16.25 -3.52 4.54
C GLY A 40 -15.38 -4.59 5.19
N ARG A 41 -15.86 -5.14 6.29
CA ARG A 41 -15.19 -6.16 7.12
C ARG A 41 -15.72 -7.56 6.86
N THR A 42 -16.88 -7.67 6.20
CA THR A 42 -17.54 -8.94 5.90
C THR A 42 -17.94 -9.05 4.44
N ARG A 43 -18.16 -10.27 3.94
CA ARG A 43 -18.66 -10.51 2.58
C ARG A 43 -19.92 -9.70 2.26
N ALA A 44 -20.88 -9.65 3.18
CA ALA A 44 -22.14 -8.94 2.97
C ALA A 44 -21.92 -7.42 2.85
N GLU A 45 -20.97 -6.86 3.59
CA GLU A 45 -20.59 -5.45 3.45
C GLU A 45 -19.85 -5.18 2.15
N LEU A 46 -18.93 -6.07 1.74
CA LEU A 46 -18.25 -5.96 0.46
C LEU A 46 -19.24 -5.91 -0.70
N GLU A 47 -20.19 -6.85 -0.77
CA GLU A 47 -21.17 -6.92 -1.85
C GLU A 47 -22.12 -5.71 -1.83
N ARG A 48 -22.41 -5.13 -0.65
CA ARG A 48 -23.18 -3.89 -0.53
C ARG A 48 -22.43 -2.67 -1.04
N THR A 49 -21.13 -2.57 -0.73
CA THR A 49 -20.30 -1.40 -1.05
C THR A 49 -19.77 -1.45 -2.49
N LEU A 50 -19.32 -2.62 -2.95
CA LEU A 50 -18.65 -2.82 -4.22
C LEU A 50 -19.55 -3.44 -5.30
N GLY A 51 -20.76 -3.87 -4.93
CA GLY A 51 -21.61 -4.68 -5.79
C GLY A 51 -21.13 -6.13 -5.90
N THR A 52 -21.77 -6.89 -6.77
CA THR A 52 -21.44 -8.30 -7.00
C THR A 52 -20.03 -8.46 -7.57
N PRO A 53 -19.21 -9.40 -7.05
CA PRO A 53 -17.89 -9.67 -7.61
C PRO A 53 -17.99 -10.21 -9.04
N THR A 54 -17.02 -9.86 -9.87
CA THR A 54 -16.88 -10.36 -11.25
C THR A 54 -16.44 -11.82 -11.32
N ASP A 55 -15.78 -12.31 -10.28
CA ASP A 55 -15.32 -13.70 -10.16
C ASP A 55 -15.29 -14.13 -8.69
N VAL A 56 -15.57 -15.40 -8.45
CA VAL A 56 -15.62 -16.03 -7.13
C VAL A 56 -14.87 -17.36 -7.20
N ARG A 57 -13.72 -17.43 -6.55
CA ARG A 57 -12.87 -18.63 -6.54
C ARG A 57 -12.80 -19.22 -5.14
N PRO A 58 -13.25 -20.46 -4.93
CA PRO A 58 -13.01 -21.15 -3.68
C PRO A 58 -11.51 -21.46 -3.52
N GLY A 59 -11.02 -21.40 -2.30
CA GLY A 59 -9.66 -21.78 -1.93
C GLY A 59 -9.64 -22.55 -0.61
N ALA A 60 -8.46 -23.08 -0.27
CA ALA A 60 -8.28 -23.77 1.00
C ALA A 60 -8.36 -22.74 2.15
N GLY A 61 -9.49 -22.72 2.87
CA GLY A 61 -9.68 -21.86 4.05
C GLY A 61 -10.28 -20.47 3.78
N ALA A 62 -10.32 -20.01 2.53
CA ALA A 62 -10.94 -18.73 2.16
C ALA A 62 -11.55 -18.77 0.76
N VAL A 63 -12.53 -17.92 0.51
CA VAL A 63 -13.07 -17.63 -0.82
C VAL A 63 -12.45 -16.33 -1.31
N ARG A 64 -11.92 -16.32 -2.52
CA ARG A 64 -11.45 -15.11 -3.19
C ARG A 64 -12.57 -14.52 -4.03
N LEU A 65 -12.85 -13.24 -3.81
CA LEU A 65 -13.80 -12.42 -4.56
C LEU A 65 -13.00 -11.40 -5.36
N SER A 66 -13.32 -11.21 -6.63
CA SER A 66 -12.57 -10.31 -7.52
C SER A 66 -13.48 -9.23 -8.14
N TRP A 67 -12.97 -8.00 -8.15
CA TRP A 67 -13.47 -6.84 -8.87
C TRP A 67 -12.35 -6.27 -9.75
N PRO A 68 -12.63 -5.35 -10.70
CA PRO A 68 -11.58 -4.72 -11.50
C PRO A 68 -10.45 -4.13 -10.64
N GLY A 69 -9.26 -4.74 -10.73
CA GLY A 69 -8.06 -4.33 -10.03
C GLY A 69 -8.05 -4.59 -8.50
N LEU A 70 -9.00 -5.36 -7.98
CA LEU A 70 -9.17 -5.60 -6.54
C LEU A 70 -9.54 -7.07 -6.29
N ASP A 71 -8.71 -7.78 -5.53
CA ASP A 71 -9.03 -9.12 -5.04
C ASP A 71 -9.18 -9.08 -3.52
N ILE A 72 -10.21 -9.73 -2.98
CA ILE A 72 -10.43 -9.82 -1.53
C ILE A 72 -10.62 -11.27 -1.14
N ALA A 73 -9.83 -11.74 -0.18
CA ALA A 73 -10.01 -13.05 0.43
C ALA A 73 -10.93 -12.92 1.65
N VAL A 74 -11.93 -13.79 1.71
CA VAL A 74 -12.89 -13.88 2.81
C VAL A 74 -12.74 -15.25 3.49
N SER A 75 -12.56 -15.28 4.81
CA SER A 75 -12.45 -16.51 5.60
C SER A 75 -13.79 -17.28 5.64
N ARG A 76 -13.76 -18.48 6.24
CA ARG A 76 -14.96 -19.33 6.40
C ARG A 76 -16.06 -18.67 7.23
N SER A 77 -15.70 -17.79 8.16
CA SER A 77 -16.66 -17.01 8.97
C SER A 77 -17.22 -15.79 8.23
N SER A 78 -16.91 -15.63 6.94
CA SER A 78 -17.28 -14.48 6.11
C SER A 78 -16.57 -13.16 6.47
N ARG A 79 -15.41 -13.22 7.13
CA ARG A 79 -14.59 -12.04 7.46
C ARG A 79 -13.53 -11.77 6.40
N VAL A 80 -13.24 -10.49 6.15
CA VAL A 80 -12.14 -10.08 5.26
C VAL A 80 -10.80 -10.47 5.88
N ALA A 81 -10.07 -11.35 5.18
CA ALA A 81 -8.79 -11.91 5.61
C ALA A 81 -7.60 -11.31 4.85
N ALA A 82 -7.80 -10.90 3.60
CA ALA A 82 -6.79 -10.19 2.82
C ALA A 82 -7.41 -9.33 1.74
N VAL A 83 -6.71 -8.25 1.37
CA VAL A 83 -7.07 -7.37 0.25
C VAL A 83 -5.84 -7.19 -0.63
N VAL A 84 -6.00 -7.29 -1.94
CA VAL A 84 -4.96 -7.04 -2.92
C VAL A 84 -5.46 -6.00 -3.91
N LEU A 85 -4.82 -4.84 -3.95
CA LEU A 85 -5.12 -3.77 -4.88
C LEU A 85 -4.04 -3.68 -5.96
N ARG A 86 -4.46 -3.62 -7.22
CA ARG A 86 -3.59 -3.53 -8.42
C ARG A 86 -3.96 -2.37 -9.34
N ALA A 87 -5.05 -1.66 -9.05
CA ALA A 87 -5.49 -0.49 -9.81
C ALA A 87 -5.56 0.73 -8.89
N ALA A 88 -5.18 1.88 -9.44
CA ALA A 88 -5.27 3.16 -8.76
C ALA A 88 -6.72 3.69 -8.75
N GLY A 89 -6.92 4.80 -8.05
CA GLY A 89 -8.19 5.52 -7.95
C GLY A 89 -8.97 5.18 -6.68
N ARG A 90 -8.33 4.59 -5.67
CA ARG A 90 -8.97 4.33 -4.37
C ARG A 90 -8.60 5.45 -3.38
N PRO A 91 -9.55 5.94 -2.57
CA PRO A 91 -9.29 7.02 -1.62
C PRO A 91 -8.57 6.50 -0.36
N LEU A 92 -7.37 5.94 -0.55
CA LEU A 92 -6.53 5.45 0.53
C LEU A 92 -5.89 6.62 1.31
N PRO A 93 -5.58 6.44 2.61
CA PRO A 93 -4.99 7.50 3.42
C PRO A 93 -3.66 8.03 2.87
N HIS A 94 -3.36 9.27 3.23
CA HIS A 94 -2.08 9.95 2.96
C HIS A 94 -1.69 10.08 1.47
N GLY A 95 -2.63 9.83 0.56
CA GLY A 95 -2.41 9.87 -0.88
C GLY A 95 -1.50 8.75 -1.40
N LEU A 96 -1.42 7.63 -0.68
CA LEU A 96 -0.70 6.44 -1.14
C LEU A 96 -1.65 5.56 -1.94
N ASP A 97 -1.25 5.16 -3.15
CA ASP A 97 -2.03 4.29 -4.02
C ASP A 97 -1.10 3.54 -4.97
N VAL A 98 -1.66 2.69 -5.84
CA VAL A 98 -0.94 2.13 -6.98
C VAL A 98 -0.42 3.27 -7.87
N GLY A 99 0.86 3.19 -8.25
CA GLY A 99 1.58 4.21 -9.00
C GLY A 99 2.40 5.18 -8.13
N THR A 100 2.17 5.20 -6.81
CA THR A 100 2.92 6.04 -5.88
C THR A 100 4.42 5.71 -5.94
N PRO A 101 5.32 6.72 -6.00
CA PRO A 101 6.77 6.49 -5.95
C PRO A 101 7.21 5.84 -4.63
N ARG A 102 8.20 4.96 -4.67
CA ARG A 102 8.79 4.32 -3.47
C ARG A 102 9.19 5.34 -2.41
N ALA A 103 9.90 6.39 -2.83
CA ALA A 103 10.33 7.48 -1.95
C ALA A 103 9.16 8.20 -1.25
N ARG A 104 7.96 8.22 -1.85
CA ARG A 104 6.77 8.80 -1.22
C ARG A 104 6.20 7.89 -0.14
N VAL A 105 6.24 6.57 -0.33
CA VAL A 105 5.85 5.60 0.70
C VAL A 105 6.74 5.78 1.93
N GLU A 106 8.06 5.81 1.72
CA GLU A 106 9.07 6.05 2.77
C GLU A 106 8.87 7.39 3.47
N ALA A 107 8.64 8.47 2.71
CA ALA A 107 8.44 9.80 3.28
C ALA A 107 7.14 9.92 4.10
N VAL A 108 6.15 9.05 3.85
CA VAL A 108 4.85 9.09 4.52
C VAL A 108 4.82 8.15 5.72
N LEU A 109 5.28 6.91 5.57
CA LEU A 109 5.18 5.85 6.58
C LEU A 109 6.49 5.63 7.35
N GLY A 110 7.59 6.23 6.92
CA GLY A 110 8.92 5.96 7.45
C GLY A 110 9.51 4.65 6.94
N GLU A 111 10.60 4.22 7.59
CA GLU A 111 11.27 2.96 7.32
C GLU A 111 10.32 1.76 7.51
N ALA A 112 10.33 0.82 6.56
CA ALA A 112 9.59 -0.43 6.69
C ALA A 112 10.36 -1.39 7.61
N GLN A 113 9.64 -2.18 8.41
CA GLN A 113 10.25 -3.18 9.29
C GLN A 113 10.97 -4.27 8.49
N ASP A 114 10.52 -4.55 7.27
CA ASP A 114 11.19 -5.44 6.33
C ASP A 114 11.14 -4.83 4.92
N ALA A 115 12.33 -4.53 4.39
CA ALA A 115 12.51 -3.78 3.16
C ALA A 115 13.45 -4.49 2.19
N THR A 116 12.99 -4.67 0.96
CA THR A 116 13.80 -5.05 -0.20
C THR A 116 13.57 -4.06 -1.34
N ASP A 117 14.38 -4.13 -2.40
CA ASP A 117 14.21 -3.24 -3.56
C ASP A 117 12.84 -3.36 -4.24
N GLU A 118 12.20 -4.53 -4.12
CA GLU A 118 10.93 -4.85 -4.77
C GLU A 118 9.74 -4.78 -3.81
N ARG A 119 9.96 -4.68 -2.51
CA ARG A 119 8.87 -4.83 -1.53
C ARG A 119 9.17 -4.22 -0.18
N TYR A 120 8.20 -3.49 0.38
CA TYR A 120 8.19 -3.02 1.77
C TYR A 120 7.04 -3.65 2.54
N ALA A 121 7.34 -4.18 3.72
CA ALA A 121 6.35 -4.69 4.65
C ALA A 121 6.29 -3.84 5.91
N TYR A 122 5.07 -3.43 6.23
CA TYR A 122 4.71 -2.80 7.48
C TYR A 122 3.79 -3.71 8.26
N VAL A 123 4.14 -3.94 9.53
CA VAL A 123 3.34 -4.74 10.47
C VAL A 123 2.75 -3.84 11.53
N ASP A 124 1.53 -4.17 11.94
CA ASP A 124 0.83 -3.55 13.06
C ASP A 124 1.70 -3.59 14.33
N ALA A 125 1.74 -2.48 15.06
CA ALA A 125 2.60 -2.31 16.23
C ALA A 125 2.20 -3.19 17.42
N ASP A 126 0.93 -3.59 17.51
CA ASP A 126 0.40 -4.35 18.66
C ASP A 126 0.67 -5.87 18.55
N GLY A 127 1.37 -6.32 17.51
CA GLY A 127 1.74 -7.72 17.31
C GLY A 127 0.59 -8.65 16.90
N PHE A 128 -0.60 -8.10 16.68
CA PHE A 128 -1.67 -8.79 15.95
C PHE A 128 -1.30 -8.81 14.47
N PRO A 129 -1.53 -9.92 13.73
CA PRO A 129 -0.84 -10.18 12.45
C PRO A 129 -1.45 -9.40 11.27
N ASN A 130 -1.93 -8.18 11.51
CA ASN A 130 -2.33 -7.28 10.44
C ASN A 130 -1.07 -6.66 9.83
N SER A 131 -1.05 -6.59 8.51
CA SER A 131 0.08 -6.02 7.80
C SER A 131 -0.36 -5.38 6.51
N VAL A 132 0.50 -4.50 6.00
CA VAL A 132 0.42 -3.97 4.65
C VAL A 132 1.78 -4.12 3.96
N GLU A 133 1.74 -4.58 2.72
CA GLU A 133 2.90 -4.76 1.88
C GLU A 133 2.74 -3.96 0.58
N PHE A 134 3.75 -3.17 0.26
CA PHE A 134 3.87 -2.45 -1.01
C PHE A 134 4.83 -3.19 -1.92
N PHE A 135 4.41 -3.48 -3.15
CA PHE A 135 5.26 -4.09 -4.17
C PHE A 135 5.63 -3.09 -5.24
N PHE A 136 6.91 -3.01 -5.57
CA PHE A 136 7.47 -2.01 -6.46
C PHE A 136 7.95 -2.61 -7.78
N ARG A 137 7.80 -1.82 -8.84
CA ARG A 137 8.49 -2.04 -10.11
C ARG A 137 8.87 -0.68 -10.68
N ALA A 138 10.11 -0.55 -11.16
CA ALA A 138 10.64 0.73 -11.65
C ALA A 138 10.41 1.90 -10.64
N GLY A 139 10.62 1.61 -9.34
CA GLY A 139 10.50 2.60 -8.27
C GLY A 139 9.07 3.07 -7.95
N ARG A 140 8.03 2.38 -8.43
CA ARG A 140 6.63 2.72 -8.19
C ARG A 140 5.83 1.54 -7.69
N VAL A 141 4.84 1.82 -6.83
CA VAL A 141 3.89 0.81 -6.35
C VAL A 141 3.11 0.24 -7.52
N THR A 142 3.09 -1.09 -7.62
CA THR A 142 2.30 -1.84 -8.60
C THR A 142 1.20 -2.67 -7.95
N ARG A 143 1.37 -2.97 -6.67
CA ARG A 143 0.41 -3.71 -5.86
C ARG A 143 0.55 -3.34 -4.41
N ILE A 144 -0.58 -3.24 -3.73
CA ILE A 144 -0.64 -3.14 -2.28
C ILE A 144 -1.41 -4.35 -1.78
N GLU A 145 -0.89 -5.02 -0.76
CA GLU A 145 -1.50 -6.20 -0.16
C GLU A 145 -1.67 -5.98 1.33
N TRP A 146 -2.89 -6.13 1.81
CA TRP A 146 -3.20 -6.15 3.24
C TRP A 146 -3.52 -7.56 3.66
N ARG A 147 -2.99 -7.95 4.81
CA ARG A 147 -3.34 -9.20 5.48
C ARG A 147 -3.92 -8.86 6.83
N PHE A 148 -4.90 -9.65 7.21
CA PHE A 148 -5.57 -9.46 8.48
C PHE A 148 -5.71 -10.76 9.21
N TRP A 149 -5.76 -10.68 10.52
CA TRP A 149 -6.30 -11.78 11.30
C TRP A 149 -7.75 -12.04 10.90
N ALA A 150 -8.01 -13.28 10.51
CA ALA A 150 -9.32 -13.85 10.28
C ALA A 150 -9.25 -15.33 10.65
N ASP A 151 -10.13 -15.71 11.56
CA ASP A 151 -10.42 -17.04 12.12
C ASP A 151 -10.34 -18.27 11.20
#